data_AF-A0A527ICN2-F1
#
_entry.id   AF-A0A527ICN2-F1
#
_cell.length_a   1.000
_cell.length_b   1.000
_cell.length_c   1.000
_cell.angle_alpha   90.00
_cell.angle_beta   90.00
_cell.angle_gamma   90.00
#
_symmetry.space_group_name_H-M   'P 1'
#
loop_
_entity.id
_entity.type
_entity.pdbx_description
1 polymer ?
#
loop_
_entity_poly.entity_id
_entity_poly.type
_entity_poly.pdbx_seq_one_letter_code
_entity_poly.pdbx_strand_id
1 'polypeptide(L)' 'MAETSNADGGRLTTHVLDTATGKPAAGLSIALYHLDGKARTHLKTVVT' A
#
# COMPACT_ATOMS: atom_id res chain seq x y z
N MET A 1 -15.20 18.32 16.66
CA MET A 1 -15.34 16.86 16.49
C MET A 1 -14.03 16.33 15.98
N ALA A 2 -13.14 15.91 16.88
CA ALA A 2 -11.96 15.14 16.52
C ALA A 2 -12.28 13.70 16.93
N GLU A 3 -12.56 12.86 15.95
CA GLU A 3 -12.76 11.43 16.19
C GLU A 3 -11.37 10.81 16.32
N THR A 4 -10.94 10.58 17.56
CA THR A 4 -9.80 9.74 17.89
C THR A 4 -10.21 8.29 17.65
N SER A 5 -9.84 7.74 16.50
CA SER A 5 -10.02 6.31 16.24
C SER A 5 -9.05 5.50 17.11
N ASN A 6 -9.65 4.56 17.84
CA ASN A 6 -9.03 3.71 18.84
C ASN A 6 -7.90 2.86 18.22
N ALA A 7 -6.86 2.59 19.01
CA ALA A 7 -5.60 1.99 18.58
C ALA A 7 -5.65 0.47 18.31
N ASP A 8 -6.36 0.04 17.26
CA ASP A 8 -6.19 -1.26 16.62
C ASP A 8 -5.98 -1.05 15.11
N GLY A 9 -4.73 -0.84 14.71
CA GLY A 9 -4.38 -0.40 13.36
C GLY A 9 -4.86 -1.35 12.25
N GLY A 10 -5.55 -0.81 11.25
CA GLY A 10 -5.93 -1.54 10.04
C GLY A 10 -4.70 -2.01 9.25
N ARG A 11 -4.77 -3.21 8.66
CA ARG A 11 -3.68 -3.80 7.87
C ARG A 11 -4.02 -3.81 6.38
N LEU A 12 -3.11 -3.25 5.57
CA LEU A 12 -3.18 -3.34 4.11
C LEU A 12 -2.16 -4.35 3.61
N THR A 13 -2.62 -5.33 2.84
CA THR A 13 -1.79 -6.36 2.22
C THR A 13 -1.96 -6.37 0.71
N THR A 14 -0.91 -6.72 -0.01
CA THR A 14 -0.96 -6.91 -1.47
C THR A 14 -0.16 -8.14 -1.86
N HIS A 15 -0.47 -8.72 -3.02
CA HIS A 15 0.31 -9.76 -3.69
C HIS A 15 0.33 -9.42 -5.17
N VAL A 16 1.48 -9.57 -5.80
CA VAL A 16 1.65 -9.30 -7.23
C VAL A 16 2.17 -10.55 -7.91
N LEU A 17 1.52 -10.94 -8.99
CA LEU A 17 1.87 -12.10 -9.81
C LEU A 17 2.39 -11.61 -11.16
N ASP A 18 3.54 -12.13 -11.59
CA ASP A 18 4.01 -12.02 -12.96
C ASP A 18 3.30 -13.07 -13.82
N THR A 19 2.45 -12.63 -14.73
CA THR A 19 1.66 -13.50 -15.61
C THR A 19 2.45 -14.09 -16.78
N ALA A 20 3.64 -13.53 -17.10
CA ALA A 20 4.50 -14.09 -18.14
C ALA A 20 5.20 -15.37 -17.66
N THR A 21 5.55 -15.43 -16.37
CA THR A 21 6.28 -16.57 -15.78
C THR A 21 5.44 -17.41 -14.82
N GLY A 22 4.27 -16.93 -14.40
CA GLY A 22 3.42 -17.59 -13.41
C GLY A 22 3.98 -17.59 -12.00
N LYS A 23 4.88 -16.65 -11.67
CA LYS A 23 5.61 -16.57 -10.40
C LYS A 23 5.32 -15.25 -9.67
N PRO A 24 5.50 -15.17 -8.34
CA PRO A 24 5.43 -13.90 -7.63
C PRO A 24 6.36 -12.86 -8.26
N ALA A 25 5.88 -11.63 -8.42
CA ALA A 25 6.66 -10.52 -8.96
C ALA A 25 7.63 -10.00 -7.88
N ALA A 26 8.73 -10.71 -7.65
CA ALA A 26 9.76 -10.33 -6.68
C ALA A 26 10.53 -9.08 -7.12
N GLY A 27 10.95 -8.26 -6.15
CA GLY A 27 11.76 -7.06 -6.42
C GLY A 27 10.96 -5.86 -6.95
N LEU A 28 9.63 -5.90 -6.93
CA LEU A 28 8.79 -4.81 -7.41
C LEU A 28 8.68 -3.71 -6.35
N SER A 29 9.07 -2.49 -6.71
CA SER A 29 8.88 -1.31 -5.86
C SER A 29 7.44 -0.82 -5.93
N ILE A 30 6.80 -0.70 -4.76
CA ILE A 30 5.40 -0.29 -4.61
C ILE A 30 5.34 0.90 -3.64
N ALA A 31 4.71 1.99 -4.05
CA ALA A 31 4.50 3.18 -3.22
C ALA A 31 3.01 3.34 -2.86
N LEU A 32 2.72 3.44 -1.56
CA LEU A 32 1.40 3.68 -1.01
C LEU A 32 1.21 5.18 -0.73
N TYR A 33 0.07 5.73 -1.18
CA TYR A 33 -0.31 7.11 -0.96
C TYR A 33 -1.68 7.21 -0.31
N HIS A 34 -1.85 8.16 0.61
CA HIS A 34 -3.15 8.65 1.04
C HIS A 34 -3.61 9.73 0.06
N LEU A 35 -4.88 9.68 -0.36
CA LEU A 35 -5.48 10.64 -1.27
C LEU A 35 -6.43 11.56 -0.50
N ASP A 36 -6.25 12.87 -0.65
CA ASP A 36 -7.19 13.89 -0.18
C ASP A 36 -7.59 14.77 -1.36
N GLY A 37 -8.73 14.48 -1.95
CA GLY A 37 -9.15 15.05 -3.23
C GLY A 37 -8.11 14.81 -4.33
N LYS A 38 -7.40 15.87 -4.75
CA LYS A 38 -6.32 15.80 -5.75
C LYS A 38 -4.93 15.69 -5.13
N ALA A 39 -4.79 15.90 -3.82
CA ALA A 39 -3.53 15.82 -3.12
C ALA A 39 -3.15 14.35 -2.88
N ARG A 40 -1.85 14.06 -2.98
CA ARG A 40 -1.26 12.74 -2.69
C ARG A 40 -0.22 12.88 -1.60
N THR A 41 -0.40 12.17 -0.49
CA THR A 41 0.59 12.10 0.58
C THR A 41 1.24 10.71 0.56
N HIS A 42 2.56 10.64 0.40
CA HIS A 42 3.28 9.37 0.44
C HIS A 42 3.25 8.81 1.86
N LEU A 43 2.91 7.52 2.00
CA LEU A 43 2.87 6.83 3.29
C LEU A 43 4.02 5.85 3.44
N LYS A 44 4.28 5.04 2.41
CA LYS A 44 5.26 3.96 2.49
C LYS A 44 5.70 3.51 1.10
N THR A 45 6.96 3.15 0.97
CA THR A 45 7.45 2.33 -0.16
C THR A 45 7.86 0.96 0.37
N VAL A 46 7.51 -0.09 -0.36
CA VAL A 46 7.91 -1.47 -0.08
C VAL A 46 8.45 -2.11 -1.35
N VAL A 47 9.25 -3.15 -1.17
CA VAL A 47 9.70 -4.05 -2.24
C VAL A 47 9.15 -5.43 -1.92
N THR A 48 8.61 -6.11 -2.93
CA THR A 48 8.09 -7.49 -2.84
C THR A 48 9.19 -8.54 -2.81
#